data_AF-A0A3N5GXE2-F1
#
_entry.id   AF-A0A3N5GXE2-F1
#
_cell.length_a   1.000
_cell.length_b   1.000
_cell.length_c   1.000
_cell.angle_alpha   90.00
_cell.angle_beta   90.00
_cell.angle_gamma   90.00
#
_symmetry.space_group_name_H-M   'P 1'
#
loop_
_entity.id
_entity.type
_entity.pdbx_description
1 polymer ?
#
loop_
_entity_poly.entity_id
_entity_poly.type
_entity_poly.pdbx_seq_one_letter_code
_entity_poly.pdbx_strand_id
1 'polypeptide(L)'
;MKPMKKKDYEQALEPLQLELNDLAHWLTHTGRRMMVLFEGRDTAGKGGAINTIAERLNPRQVRIVALPKPTDRERTQWYFQRYVDHLPSAGELVMFDRSWYNRAGVEKVMGFCTADEYKLFMRQAPVFETMLADDGILLYKYWLSVDQVYQEERFAERAEDPLKRWKLSPIDLKARERYADYGRARDAMFEATHTKHAPWFVVNFDDQRRGRLNLIRHLLDQVPDRKVPIEQLELPPLPGKPATERFAGPVKPIRERY
;
A
#
# COMPACT_ATOMS: atom_id res chain seq x y z
N MET A 1 16.78 18.34 -3.94
CA MET A 1 16.37 18.63 -2.53
C MET A 1 17.25 17.80 -1.59
N LYS A 2 17.66 18.31 -0.41
CA LYS A 2 18.46 17.49 0.53
C LYS A 2 17.59 16.39 1.16
N PRO A 3 18.07 15.12 1.23
CA PRO A 3 17.34 14.03 1.87
C PRO A 3 17.02 14.35 3.34
N MET A 4 15.80 14.02 3.77
CA MET A 4 15.37 14.18 5.16
C MET A 4 16.16 13.25 6.09
N LYS A 5 16.60 13.77 7.24
CA LYS A 5 17.31 12.96 8.24
C LYS A 5 16.34 11.99 8.90
N LYS A 6 16.88 10.85 9.37
CA LYS A 6 16.09 9.80 10.02
C LYS A 6 15.36 10.30 11.26
N LYS A 7 16.06 11.03 12.13
CA LYS A 7 15.50 11.60 13.37
C LYS A 7 14.31 12.51 13.11
N ASP A 8 14.45 13.44 12.16
CA ASP A 8 13.38 14.38 11.80
C ASP A 8 12.16 13.63 11.24
N TYR A 9 12.40 12.58 10.45
CA TYR A 9 11.34 11.73 9.91
C TYR A 9 10.58 10.98 11.01
N GLU A 10 11.28 10.35 11.95
CA GLU A 10 10.66 9.61 13.05
C GLU A 10 9.81 10.54 13.94
N GLN A 11 10.32 11.73 14.26
CA GLN A 11 9.57 12.74 15.02
C GLN A 11 8.31 13.22 14.29
N ALA A 12 8.35 13.37 12.97
CA ALA A 12 7.19 13.79 12.18
C ALA A 12 6.19 12.64 11.94
N LEU A 13 6.65 11.39 11.95
CA LEU A 13 5.82 10.21 11.71
C LEU A 13 4.97 9.83 12.92
N GLU A 14 5.50 9.99 14.14
CA GLU A 14 4.83 9.61 15.39
C GLU A 14 3.39 10.15 15.51
N PRO A 15 3.11 11.47 15.36
CA PRO A 15 1.73 11.97 15.43
C PRO A 15 0.84 11.42 14.31
N LEU A 16 1.38 11.18 13.12
CA LEU A 16 0.63 10.60 12.01
C LEU A 16 0.26 9.14 12.28
N GLN A 17 1.11 8.38 12.98
CA GLN A 17 0.81 7.01 13.38
C GLN A 17 -0.29 6.94 14.44
N LEU A 18 -0.41 7.95 15.30
CA LEU A 18 -1.54 8.08 16.22
C LEU A 18 -2.84 8.33 15.43
N GLU A 19 -2.85 9.30 14.51
CA GLU A 19 -4.03 9.58 13.68
C GLU A 19 -4.43 8.40 12.77
N LEU A 20 -3.46 7.58 12.32
CA LEU A 20 -3.73 6.34 11.60
C LEU A 20 -4.41 5.31 12.50
N ASN A 21 -4.05 5.22 13.78
CA ASN A 21 -4.76 4.38 14.74
C ASN A 21 -6.20 4.87 14.92
N ASP A 22 -6.40 6.18 15.10
CA ASP A 22 -7.74 6.77 15.19
C ASP A 22 -8.57 6.47 13.95
N LEU A 23 -7.95 6.51 12.76
CA LEU A 23 -8.60 6.11 11.50
C LEU A 23 -9.04 4.64 11.53
N ALA A 24 -8.18 3.72 11.93
CA ALA A 24 -8.51 2.29 12.00
C ALA A 24 -9.63 2.00 13.02
N HIS A 25 -9.58 2.67 14.17
CA HIS A 25 -10.66 2.63 15.17
C HIS A 25 -11.97 3.19 14.61
N TRP A 26 -11.93 4.32 13.91
CA TRP A 26 -13.09 4.92 13.28
C TRP A 26 -13.72 4.01 12.22
N LEU A 27 -12.91 3.36 11.37
CA LEU A 27 -13.41 2.37 10.40
C LEU A 27 -14.16 1.26 11.13
N THR A 28 -13.55 0.68 12.16
CA THR A 28 -14.14 -0.41 12.95
C THR A 28 -15.44 0.01 13.61
N HIS A 29 -15.46 1.17 14.25
CA HIS A 29 -16.63 1.69 14.95
C HIS A 29 -17.80 2.01 14.01
N THR A 30 -17.51 2.59 12.84
CA THR A 30 -18.55 3.01 11.88
C THR A 30 -18.94 1.91 10.90
N GLY A 31 -18.19 0.81 10.83
CA GLY A 31 -18.35 -0.22 9.81
C GLY A 31 -17.94 0.22 8.40
N ARG A 32 -17.37 1.43 8.24
CA ARG A 32 -16.90 1.91 6.93
C ARG A 32 -15.75 1.05 6.42
N ARG A 33 -15.62 1.01 5.11
CA ARG A 33 -14.69 0.16 4.38
C ARG A 33 -13.74 1.04 3.60
N MET A 34 -12.44 0.82 3.75
CA MET A 34 -11.44 1.60 3.03
C MET A 34 -10.53 0.72 2.20
N MET A 35 -10.24 1.19 1.00
CA MET A 35 -9.28 0.57 0.10
C MET A 35 -8.31 1.60 -0.46
N VAL A 36 -7.01 1.29 -0.37
CA VAL A 36 -5.95 2.17 -0.88
C VAL A 36 -5.10 1.40 -1.88
N LEU A 37 -5.05 1.89 -3.11
CA LEU A 37 -4.22 1.32 -4.18
C LEU A 37 -2.90 2.06 -4.26
N PHE A 38 -1.78 1.33 -4.15
CA PHE A 38 -0.45 1.88 -4.32
C PHE A 38 0.09 1.44 -5.68
N GLU A 39 0.17 2.39 -6.61
CA GLU A 39 0.81 2.23 -7.90
C GLU A 39 2.02 3.16 -8.03
N GLY A 40 2.80 2.94 -9.08
CA GLY A 40 4.01 3.70 -9.35
C GLY A 40 5.11 2.81 -9.91
N ARG A 41 6.19 3.46 -10.35
CA ARG A 41 7.32 2.77 -10.95
C ARG A 41 7.96 1.74 -10.02
N ASP A 42 8.71 0.82 -10.60
CA ASP A 42 9.58 -0.06 -9.84
C ASP A 42 10.57 0.79 -9.05
N THR A 43 10.90 0.33 -7.85
CA THR A 43 11.74 1.05 -6.86
C THR A 43 11.21 2.38 -6.32
N ALA A 44 9.99 2.82 -6.70
CA ALA A 44 9.40 4.08 -6.24
C ALA A 44 9.20 4.16 -4.71
N GLY A 45 8.90 3.03 -4.04
CA GLY A 45 8.78 2.96 -2.58
C GLY A 45 7.44 2.46 -2.04
N LYS A 46 6.59 1.86 -2.88
CA LYS A 46 5.24 1.34 -2.54
C LYS A 46 5.20 0.52 -1.25
N GLY A 47 5.86 -0.64 -1.21
CA GLY A 47 5.91 -1.48 -0.01
C GLY A 47 6.48 -0.78 1.23
N GLY A 48 7.38 0.20 1.06
CA GLY A 48 7.87 1.01 2.18
C GLY A 48 6.78 1.92 2.76
N ALA A 49 5.95 2.53 1.91
CA ALA A 49 4.82 3.35 2.34
C ALA A 49 3.72 2.51 3.01
N ILE A 50 3.37 1.37 2.40
CA ILE A 50 2.38 0.43 2.96
C ILE A 50 2.82 -0.05 4.34
N ASN A 51 4.08 -0.48 4.48
CA ASN A 51 4.61 -0.95 5.76
C ASN A 51 4.61 0.16 6.81
N THR A 52 4.96 1.40 6.45
CA THR A 52 4.91 2.52 7.40
C THR A 52 3.49 2.82 7.89
N ILE A 53 2.47 2.66 7.03
CA ILE A 53 1.07 2.79 7.43
C ILE A 53 0.67 1.63 8.35
N ALA A 54 1.00 0.39 7.98
CA ALA A 54 0.59 -0.81 8.70
C ALA A 54 1.32 -1.02 10.04
N GLU A 55 2.54 -0.49 10.20
CA GLU A 55 3.46 -0.80 11.31
C GLU A 55 2.84 -0.67 12.70
N ARG A 56 1.94 0.30 12.89
CA ARG A 56 1.33 0.61 14.19
C ARG A 56 -0.16 0.30 14.25
N LEU A 57 -0.71 -0.40 13.26
CA LEU A 57 -2.13 -0.71 13.19
C LEU A 57 -2.42 -2.15 13.61
N ASN A 58 -3.63 -2.39 14.10
CA ASN A 58 -4.07 -3.74 14.45
C ASN A 58 -4.15 -4.62 13.18
N PRO A 59 -3.36 -5.71 13.08
CA PRO A 59 -3.33 -6.56 11.89
C PRO A 59 -4.66 -7.30 11.63
N ARG A 60 -5.61 -7.30 12.57
CA ARG A 60 -6.96 -7.82 12.36
C ARG A 60 -7.86 -6.88 11.57
N GLN A 61 -7.52 -5.58 11.52
CA GLN A 61 -8.28 -4.55 10.82
C GLN A 61 -7.62 -4.16 9.49
N VAL A 62 -6.32 -4.43 9.35
CA VAL A 62 -5.53 -4.01 8.19
C VAL A 62 -5.03 -5.22 7.42
N ARG A 63 -5.32 -5.25 6.13
CA ARG A 63 -4.86 -6.30 5.22
C ARG A 63 -4.02 -5.71 4.10
N ILE A 64 -2.88 -6.34 3.84
CA ILE A 64 -2.01 -6.00 2.69
C ILE A 64 -2.21 -7.06 1.62
N VAL A 65 -2.54 -6.63 0.40
CA VAL A 65 -2.76 -7.49 -0.75
C VAL A 65 -1.61 -7.27 -1.74
N ALA A 66 -0.81 -8.32 -1.95
CA ALA A 66 0.31 -8.32 -2.89
C ALA A 66 0.25 -9.60 -3.73
N LEU A 67 -0.56 -9.59 -4.78
CA LEU A 67 -0.82 -10.79 -5.60
C LEU A 67 0.37 -11.10 -6.53
N PRO A 68 0.75 -12.38 -6.67
CA PRO A 68 1.72 -12.78 -7.67
C PRO A 68 1.14 -12.68 -9.09
N LYS A 69 1.96 -12.98 -10.10
CA LYS A 69 1.48 -13.15 -11.48
C LYS A 69 0.27 -14.10 -11.53
N PRO A 70 -0.72 -13.85 -12.41
CA PRO A 70 -1.90 -14.70 -12.50
C PRO A 70 -1.51 -16.13 -12.90
N THR A 71 -2.17 -17.10 -12.30
CA THR A 71 -2.15 -18.52 -12.69
C THR A 71 -2.84 -18.73 -14.04
N ASP A 72 -2.61 -19.87 -14.69
CA ASP A 72 -3.26 -20.16 -15.98
C ASP A 72 -4.79 -20.12 -15.90
N ARG A 73 -5.36 -20.51 -14.76
CA ARG A 73 -6.80 -20.40 -14.50
C ARG A 73 -7.25 -18.95 -14.33
N GLU A 74 -6.52 -18.13 -13.57
CA GLU A 74 -6.87 -16.70 -13.41
C GLU A 74 -6.76 -15.94 -14.74
N ARG A 75 -5.89 -16.36 -15.66
CA ARG A 75 -5.77 -15.74 -17.00
C ARG A 75 -6.98 -16.00 -17.90
N THR A 76 -7.81 -17.00 -17.60
CA THR A 76 -9.06 -17.29 -18.35
C THR A 76 -10.31 -16.72 -17.69
N GLN A 77 -10.16 -16.11 -16.51
CA GLN A 77 -11.24 -15.45 -15.78
C GLN A 77 -11.46 -14.02 -16.26
N TRP A 78 -12.55 -13.42 -15.78
CA TRP A 78 -12.67 -11.97 -15.84
C TRP A 78 -11.54 -11.32 -15.03
N TYR A 79 -10.86 -10.34 -15.62
CA TYR A 79 -9.61 -9.79 -15.07
C TYR A 79 -9.71 -9.28 -13.63
N PHE A 80 -10.84 -8.67 -13.27
CA PHE A 80 -11.06 -8.14 -11.91
C PHE A 80 -11.42 -9.22 -10.89
N GLN A 81 -11.82 -10.43 -11.31
CA GLN A 81 -12.35 -11.47 -10.44
C GLN A 81 -11.41 -11.80 -9.28
N ARG A 82 -10.12 -12.02 -9.58
CA ARG A 82 -9.12 -12.33 -8.55
C ARG A 82 -8.87 -11.21 -7.54
N TYR A 83 -9.23 -9.98 -7.88
CA TYR A 83 -9.08 -8.82 -6.98
C TYR A 83 -10.31 -8.63 -6.10
N VAL A 84 -11.50 -9.02 -6.59
CA VAL A 84 -12.77 -8.93 -5.85
C VAL A 84 -12.72 -9.74 -4.55
N ASP A 85 -12.05 -10.90 -4.56
CA ASP A 85 -11.87 -11.76 -3.39
C ASP A 85 -11.11 -11.08 -2.23
N HIS A 86 -10.49 -9.92 -2.48
CA HIS A 86 -9.71 -9.18 -1.52
C HIS A 86 -10.31 -7.82 -1.12
N LEU A 87 -11.53 -7.50 -1.56
CA LEU A 87 -12.20 -6.26 -1.18
C LEU A 87 -12.46 -6.20 0.34
N PRO A 88 -12.49 -4.99 0.94
CA PRO A 88 -12.70 -4.81 2.37
C PRO A 88 -14.12 -5.20 2.82
N SER A 89 -14.19 -5.87 3.98
CA SER A 89 -15.39 -6.02 4.80
C SER A 89 -15.53 -4.87 5.80
N ALA A 90 -16.67 -4.78 6.50
CA ALA A 90 -16.96 -3.71 7.44
C ALA A 90 -15.82 -3.50 8.46
N GLY A 91 -15.35 -2.25 8.57
CA GLY A 91 -14.27 -1.88 9.47
C GLY A 91 -12.86 -2.18 8.97
N GLU A 92 -12.70 -2.77 7.79
CA GLU A 92 -11.39 -3.10 7.24
C GLU A 92 -10.76 -1.97 6.44
N LEU A 93 -9.43 -1.86 6.57
CA LEU A 93 -8.54 -1.14 5.66
C LEU A 93 -7.76 -2.16 4.83
N VAL A 94 -7.97 -2.16 3.52
CA VAL A 94 -7.22 -3.00 2.58
C VAL A 94 -6.27 -2.14 1.75
N MET A 95 -4.98 -2.47 1.78
CA MET A 95 -3.94 -1.80 1.01
C MET A 95 -3.38 -2.74 -0.07
N PHE A 96 -3.44 -2.31 -1.32
CA PHE A 96 -2.97 -3.06 -2.47
C PHE A 96 -1.55 -2.61 -2.86
N ASP A 97 -0.55 -3.50 -2.73
CA ASP A 97 0.78 -3.31 -3.34
C ASP A 97 0.72 -3.76 -4.79
N ARG A 98 0.46 -2.79 -5.67
CA ARG A 98 -0.14 -3.00 -6.99
C ARG A 98 -1.55 -3.56 -6.93
N SER A 99 -2.26 -3.40 -8.04
CA SER A 99 -3.69 -3.66 -8.14
C SER A 99 -4.06 -4.17 -9.54
N TRP A 100 -5.33 -4.04 -9.93
CA TRP A 100 -5.77 -4.25 -11.30
C TRP A 100 -5.11 -3.29 -12.29
N TYR A 101 -4.50 -2.19 -11.84
CA TYR A 101 -3.71 -1.30 -12.69
C TYR A 101 -2.40 -1.92 -13.22
N ASN A 102 -2.05 -3.15 -12.82
CA ASN A 102 -1.05 -3.95 -13.52
C ASN A 102 -1.30 -3.98 -15.03
N ARG A 103 -2.56 -4.08 -15.47
CA ARG A 103 -2.93 -4.07 -16.90
C ARG A 103 -2.63 -2.75 -17.60
N ALA A 104 -2.83 -1.62 -16.91
CA ALA A 104 -2.52 -0.30 -17.46
C ALA A 104 -1.02 0.03 -17.47
N GLY A 105 -0.23 -0.61 -16.60
CA GLY A 105 1.21 -0.39 -16.49
C GLY A 105 2.02 -1.52 -17.11
N VAL A 106 2.45 -2.47 -16.27
CA VAL A 106 3.42 -3.50 -16.64
C VAL A 106 2.91 -4.41 -17.75
N GLU A 107 1.65 -4.84 -17.75
CA GLU A 107 1.17 -5.75 -18.81
C GLU A 107 1.11 -5.05 -20.16
N LYS A 108 0.76 -3.76 -20.19
CA LYS A 108 0.74 -2.96 -21.42
C LYS A 108 2.14 -2.74 -21.96
N VAL A 109 3.09 -2.32 -21.13
CA VAL A 109 4.45 -1.97 -21.56
C VAL A 109 5.27 -3.22 -21.91
N MET A 110 5.07 -4.32 -21.19
CA MET A 110 5.82 -5.57 -21.40
C MET A 110 5.12 -6.54 -22.36
N GLY A 111 3.92 -6.23 -22.85
CA GLY A 111 3.18 -7.08 -23.78
C GLY A 111 2.61 -8.35 -23.13
N PHE A 112 2.25 -8.30 -21.85
CA PHE A 112 1.60 -9.43 -21.16
C PHE A 112 0.07 -9.46 -21.33
N CYS A 113 -0.50 -8.42 -21.94
CA CYS A 113 -1.89 -8.37 -22.37
C CYS A 113 -1.97 -7.97 -23.85
N THR A 114 -3.04 -8.40 -24.51
CA THR A 114 -3.35 -7.99 -25.88
C THR A 114 -3.83 -6.53 -25.92
N ALA A 115 -3.79 -5.92 -27.12
CA ALA A 115 -4.29 -4.56 -27.29
C ALA A 115 -5.79 -4.43 -26.94
N ASP A 116 -6.58 -5.47 -27.20
CA ASP A 116 -8.01 -5.47 -26.91
C ASP A 116 -8.31 -5.66 -25.43
N GLU A 117 -7.55 -6.50 -24.72
CA GLU A 117 -7.63 -6.61 -23.26
C GLU A 117 -7.28 -5.29 -22.57
N TYR A 118 -6.23 -4.61 -23.04
CA TYR A 118 -5.86 -3.28 -22.52
C TYR A 118 -6.98 -2.27 -22.75
N LYS A 119 -7.50 -2.16 -23.98
CA LYS A 119 -8.61 -1.25 -24.29
C LYS A 119 -9.86 -1.56 -23.47
N LEU A 120 -10.17 -2.85 -23.27
CA LEU A 120 -11.29 -3.28 -22.45
C LEU A 120 -11.09 -2.87 -21.00
N PHE A 121 -9.91 -3.10 -20.43
CA PHE A 121 -9.57 -2.69 -19.07
C PHE A 121 -9.72 -1.17 -18.87
N MET A 122 -9.19 -0.38 -19.80
CA MET A 122 -9.27 1.08 -19.72
C MET A 122 -10.72 1.61 -19.70
N ARG A 123 -11.67 0.86 -20.28
CA ARG A 123 -13.11 1.16 -20.18
C ARG A 123 -13.76 0.59 -18.92
N GLN A 124 -13.37 -0.61 -18.49
CA GLN A 124 -14.00 -1.30 -17.36
C GLN A 124 -13.54 -0.78 -15.99
N ALA A 125 -12.27 -0.40 -15.84
CA ALA A 125 -11.72 0.06 -14.57
C ALA A 125 -12.53 1.20 -13.92
N PRO A 126 -12.87 2.31 -14.61
CA PRO A 126 -13.66 3.37 -13.99
C PRO A 126 -15.09 2.93 -13.64
N VAL A 127 -15.70 2.04 -14.44
CA VAL A 127 -17.03 1.48 -14.15
C VAL A 127 -16.97 0.60 -12.90
N PHE A 128 -15.99 -0.29 -12.82
CA PHE A 128 -15.76 -1.15 -11.67
C PHE A 128 -15.56 -0.32 -10.40
N GLU A 129 -14.72 0.70 -10.44
CA GLU A 129 -14.45 1.59 -9.31
C GLU A 129 -15.68 2.41 -8.90
N THR A 130 -16.51 2.82 -9.85
CA THR A 130 -17.79 3.49 -9.57
C THR A 130 -18.71 2.57 -8.78
N MET A 131 -18.83 1.29 -9.16
CA MET A 131 -19.63 0.32 -8.40
C MET A 131 -19.15 0.17 -6.96
N LEU A 132 -17.83 0.17 -6.73
CA LEU A 132 -17.25 0.09 -5.38
C LEU A 132 -17.53 1.35 -4.55
N ALA A 133 -17.40 2.52 -5.18
CA ALA A 133 -17.67 3.79 -4.53
C ALA A 133 -19.16 3.98 -4.20
N ASP A 134 -20.05 3.58 -5.11
CA ASP A 134 -21.50 3.62 -4.92
C ASP A 134 -21.97 2.70 -3.78
N ASP A 135 -21.32 1.55 -3.61
CA ASP A 135 -21.53 0.64 -2.48
C ASP A 135 -21.01 1.23 -1.14
N GLY A 136 -20.19 2.28 -1.19
CA GLY A 136 -19.68 3.00 -0.02
C GLY A 136 -18.26 2.61 0.41
N ILE A 137 -17.48 1.95 -0.46
CA ILE A 137 -16.05 1.75 -0.22
C ILE A 137 -15.31 3.07 -0.47
N LEU A 138 -14.55 3.52 0.54
CA LEU A 138 -13.65 4.66 0.41
C LEU A 138 -12.42 4.23 -0.39
N LEU A 139 -12.40 4.55 -1.69
CA LEU A 139 -11.34 4.17 -2.61
C LEU A 139 -10.35 5.33 -2.86
N TYR A 140 -9.08 5.12 -2.53
CA TYR A 140 -8.00 6.06 -2.79
C TYR A 140 -6.91 5.43 -3.66
N LYS A 141 -6.46 6.15 -4.69
CA LYS A 141 -5.44 5.65 -5.63
C LYS A 141 -4.22 6.56 -5.61
N TYR A 142 -3.07 6.03 -5.23
CA TYR A 142 -1.82 6.77 -5.17
C TYR A 142 -0.84 6.29 -6.23
N TRP A 143 -0.30 7.24 -7.00
CA TRP A 143 0.85 7.04 -7.86
C TRP A 143 2.09 7.64 -7.22
N LEU A 144 3.03 6.78 -6.85
CA LEU A 144 4.33 7.20 -6.30
C LEU A 144 5.25 7.55 -7.47
N SER A 145 5.46 8.85 -7.69
CA SER A 145 6.36 9.36 -8.73
C SER A 145 7.79 9.42 -8.21
N VAL A 146 8.72 9.01 -9.06
CA VAL A 146 10.16 9.09 -8.80
C VAL A 146 10.85 9.46 -10.10
N ASP A 147 11.74 10.43 -10.05
CA ASP A 147 12.57 10.77 -11.22
C ASP A 147 13.57 9.65 -11.51
N GLN A 148 13.93 9.49 -12.79
CA GLN A 148 14.77 8.37 -13.23
C GLN A 148 16.11 8.35 -12.49
N VAL A 149 16.73 9.51 -12.23
CA VAL A 149 17.99 9.58 -11.47
C VAL A 149 17.91 8.90 -10.11
N TYR A 150 16.84 9.14 -9.35
CA TYR A 150 16.63 8.50 -8.04
C TYR A 150 16.21 7.05 -8.17
N GLN A 151 15.53 6.69 -9.27
CA GLN A 151 15.22 5.31 -9.58
C GLN A 151 16.50 4.48 -9.78
N GLU A 152 17.45 5.03 -10.54
CA GLU A 152 18.77 4.44 -10.84
C GLU A 152 19.63 4.24 -9.59
N GLU A 153 19.71 5.26 -8.73
CA GLU A 153 20.40 5.18 -7.43
C GLU A 153 19.87 4.01 -6.59
N ARG A 154 18.55 3.82 -6.56
CA ARG A 154 17.90 2.72 -5.80
C ARG A 154 18.11 1.36 -6.44
N PHE A 155 18.23 1.29 -7.76
CA PHE A 155 18.60 0.06 -8.44
C PHE A 155 20.02 -0.36 -8.07
N ALA A 156 20.97 0.58 -8.07
CA ALA A 156 22.34 0.34 -7.64
C ALA A 156 22.40 -0.12 -6.18
N GLU A 157 21.76 0.62 -5.26
CA GLU A 157 21.72 0.27 -3.83
C GLU A 157 21.18 -1.15 -3.59
N ARG A 158 20.12 -1.56 -4.30
CA ARG A 158 19.54 -2.90 -4.18
C ARG A 158 20.45 -4.00 -4.73
N ALA A 159 21.22 -3.71 -5.77
CA ALA A 159 22.14 -4.68 -6.35
C ALA A 159 23.31 -4.95 -5.40
N GLU A 160 23.80 -3.89 -4.75
CA GLU A 160 24.92 -3.92 -3.80
C GLU A 160 24.53 -4.53 -2.45
N ASP A 161 23.35 -4.22 -1.91
CA ASP A 161 22.88 -4.68 -0.59
C ASP A 161 22.31 -6.12 -0.62
N PRO A 162 22.97 -7.11 0.02
CA PRO A 162 22.50 -8.50 0.05
C PRO A 162 21.10 -8.67 0.67
N LEU A 163 20.71 -7.79 1.60
CA LEU A 163 19.39 -7.83 2.25
C LEU A 163 18.28 -7.27 1.37
N LYS A 164 18.61 -6.56 0.28
CA LYS A 164 17.66 -5.96 -0.66
C LYS A 164 17.69 -6.58 -2.05
N ARG A 165 18.72 -7.38 -2.37
CA ARG A 165 18.90 -7.98 -3.71
C ARG A 165 17.70 -8.79 -4.20
N TRP A 166 16.98 -9.45 -3.29
CA TRP A 166 15.75 -10.19 -3.62
C TRP A 166 14.62 -9.32 -4.19
N LYS A 167 14.69 -7.99 -4.02
CA LYS A 167 13.73 -7.02 -4.57
C LYS A 167 14.01 -6.64 -6.03
N LEU A 168 14.98 -7.29 -6.69
CA LEU A 168 15.28 -7.13 -8.10
C LEU A 168 14.86 -8.37 -8.87
N SER A 169 14.11 -8.17 -9.95
CA SER A 169 13.71 -9.20 -10.89
C SER A 169 14.19 -8.88 -12.31
N PRO A 170 14.25 -9.89 -13.21
CA PRO A 170 14.56 -9.65 -14.62
C PRO A 170 13.59 -8.67 -15.31
N ILE A 171 12.35 -8.59 -14.85
CA ILE A 171 11.35 -7.65 -15.37
C ILE A 171 11.72 -6.21 -14.97
N ASP A 172 12.19 -5.99 -13.74
CA ASP A 172 12.57 -4.66 -13.28
C ASP A 172 13.73 -4.09 -14.12
N LEU A 173 14.68 -4.93 -14.53
CA LEU A 173 15.80 -4.53 -15.40
C LEU A 173 15.31 -4.12 -16.80
N LYS A 174 14.34 -4.85 -17.37
CA LYS A 174 13.72 -4.45 -18.64
C LYS A 174 12.87 -3.18 -18.47
N ALA A 175 12.22 -3.00 -17.33
CA ALA A 175 11.35 -1.86 -17.06
C ALA A 175 12.15 -0.56 -16.94
N ARG A 176 13.37 -0.65 -16.41
CA ARG A 176 14.37 0.42 -16.36
C ARG A 176 14.63 1.04 -17.74
N GLU A 177 14.82 0.21 -18.77
CA GLU A 177 15.06 0.67 -20.15
C GLU A 177 13.83 1.33 -20.79
N ARG A 178 12.63 1.06 -20.27
CA ARG A 178 11.34 1.51 -20.82
C ARG A 178 10.72 2.66 -20.03
N TYR A 179 11.55 3.51 -19.41
CA TYR A 179 11.09 4.60 -18.54
C TYR A 179 10.03 5.49 -19.19
N ALA A 180 10.25 5.89 -20.46
CA ALA A 180 9.33 6.74 -21.22
C ALA A 180 8.02 6.01 -21.58
N ASP A 181 8.07 4.72 -21.92
CA ASP A 181 6.88 3.90 -22.23
C ASP A 181 5.95 3.82 -21.02
N TYR A 182 6.50 3.57 -19.84
CA TYR A 182 5.76 3.60 -18.58
C TYR A 182 5.19 4.98 -18.25
N GLY A 183 5.88 6.06 -18.65
CA GLY A 183 5.36 7.43 -18.53
C GLY A 183 4.10 7.63 -19.37
N ARG A 184 4.15 7.25 -20.65
CA ARG A 184 2.98 7.33 -21.54
C ARG A 184 1.83 6.44 -21.08
N ALA A 185 2.12 5.24 -20.58
CA ALA A 185 1.11 4.33 -20.05
C ALA A 185 0.41 4.90 -18.80
N ARG A 186 1.17 5.52 -17.89
CA ARG A 186 0.64 6.25 -16.73
C ARG A 186 -0.27 7.40 -17.15
N ASP A 187 0.15 8.21 -18.12
CA ASP A 187 -0.62 9.39 -18.53
C ASP A 187 -1.97 8.98 -19.14
N ALA A 188 -1.97 7.97 -20.01
CA ALA A 188 -3.20 7.37 -20.54
C ALA A 188 -4.09 6.76 -19.44
N MET A 189 -3.47 6.11 -18.44
CA MET A 189 -4.17 5.57 -17.26
C MET A 189 -4.89 6.68 -16.48
N PHE A 190 -4.20 7.79 -16.18
CA PHE A 190 -4.80 8.92 -15.47
C PHE A 190 -5.94 9.54 -16.26
N GLU A 191 -5.75 9.78 -17.55
CA GLU A 191 -6.79 10.36 -18.42
C GLU A 191 -8.08 9.52 -18.42
N ALA A 192 -7.96 8.20 -18.50
CA ALA A 192 -9.13 7.32 -18.55
C ALA A 192 -9.77 7.02 -17.19
N THR A 193 -9.03 7.13 -16.08
CA THR A 193 -9.45 6.57 -14.78
C THR A 193 -9.38 7.54 -13.60
N HIS A 194 -8.92 8.77 -13.79
CA HIS A 194 -9.07 9.81 -12.79
C HIS A 194 -10.51 10.35 -12.80
N THR A 195 -11.31 9.95 -11.82
CA THR A 195 -12.71 10.37 -11.71
C THR A 195 -12.98 11.03 -10.36
N LYS A 196 -14.12 11.72 -10.24
CA LYS A 196 -14.53 12.35 -8.98
C LYS A 196 -14.72 11.34 -7.84
N HIS A 197 -15.20 10.14 -8.16
CA HIS A 197 -15.51 9.10 -7.17
C HIS A 197 -14.32 8.18 -6.87
N ALA A 198 -13.32 8.13 -7.76
CA ALA A 198 -12.07 7.41 -7.57
C ALA A 198 -10.89 8.24 -8.13
N PRO A 199 -10.46 9.31 -7.44
CA PRO A 199 -9.39 10.16 -7.91
C PRO A 199 -8.02 9.47 -7.81
N TRP A 200 -7.13 9.88 -8.71
CA TRP A 200 -5.69 9.62 -8.62
C TRP A 200 -4.98 10.76 -7.91
N PHE A 201 -4.09 10.41 -6.98
CA PHE A 201 -3.18 11.32 -6.32
C PHE A 201 -1.74 10.97 -6.68
N VAL A 202 -0.94 11.98 -7.03
CA VAL A 202 0.48 11.80 -7.32
C VAL A 202 1.28 12.28 -6.12
N VAL A 203 2.20 11.43 -5.63
CA VAL A 203 3.08 11.78 -4.52
C VAL A 203 4.52 11.73 -4.99
N ASN A 204 5.25 12.84 -4.84
CA ASN A 204 6.69 12.86 -5.07
C ASN A 204 7.37 11.98 -4.02
N PHE A 205 8.06 10.94 -4.50
CA PHE A 205 8.78 9.95 -3.73
C PHE A 205 10.28 9.98 -3.96
N ASP A 206 10.86 11.02 -4.58
CA ASP A 206 12.31 11.22 -4.74
C ASP A 206 13.03 11.12 -3.38
N ASP A 207 12.49 11.79 -2.37
CA ASP A 207 12.79 11.56 -0.95
C ASP A 207 11.70 10.67 -0.35
N GLN A 208 11.99 9.38 -0.18
CA GLN A 208 11.01 8.40 0.31
C GLN A 208 10.48 8.73 1.72
N ARG A 209 11.26 9.39 2.58
CA ARG A 209 10.81 9.75 3.94
C ARG A 209 9.74 10.82 3.86
N ARG A 210 9.99 11.89 3.09
CA ARG A 210 9.00 12.95 2.87
C ARG A 210 7.79 12.45 2.10
N GLY A 211 8.00 11.62 1.09
CA GLY A 211 6.92 11.00 0.32
C GLY A 211 5.95 10.22 1.21
N ARG A 212 6.45 9.45 2.17
CA ARG A 212 5.61 8.73 3.16
C ARG A 212 4.82 9.67 4.05
N LEU A 213 5.47 10.68 4.64
CA LEU A 213 4.79 11.65 5.52
C LEU A 213 3.68 12.39 4.77
N ASN A 214 3.96 12.87 3.55
CA ASN A 214 2.98 13.57 2.73
C ASN A 214 1.83 12.67 2.29
N LEU A 215 2.12 11.41 1.90
CA LEU A 215 1.08 10.45 1.54
C LEU A 215 0.16 10.18 2.73
N ILE A 216 0.72 9.93 3.91
CA ILE A 216 -0.06 9.62 5.11
C ILE A 216 -0.92 10.82 5.51
N ARG A 217 -0.32 12.02 5.57
CA ARG A 217 -1.05 13.26 5.86
C ARG A 217 -2.20 13.45 4.86
N HIS A 218 -1.91 13.35 3.57
CA HIS A 218 -2.92 13.50 2.52
C HIS A 218 -4.05 12.47 2.66
N LEU A 219 -3.72 11.18 2.91
CA LEU A 219 -4.71 10.13 3.14
C LEU A 219 -5.61 10.45 4.32
N LEU A 220 -5.02 10.87 5.44
CA LEU A 220 -5.77 11.29 6.63
C LEU A 220 -6.67 12.51 6.35
N ASP A 221 -6.24 13.44 5.50
CA ASP A 221 -7.03 14.62 5.15
C ASP A 221 -8.22 14.32 4.22
N GLN A 222 -8.20 13.18 3.53
CA GLN A 222 -9.35 12.75 2.70
C GLN A 222 -10.51 12.20 3.53
N VAL A 223 -10.26 11.80 4.78
CA VAL A 223 -11.25 11.15 5.63
C VAL A 223 -11.95 12.21 6.48
N PRO A 224 -13.29 12.19 6.62
CA PRO A 224 -14.03 13.11 7.49
C PRO A 224 -13.61 12.99 8.96
N ASP A 225 -14.15 13.86 9.83
CA ASP A 225 -13.87 13.84 11.28
C ASP A 225 -13.95 12.41 11.85
N ARG A 226 -12.82 11.95 12.39
CA ARG A 226 -12.57 10.58 12.84
C ARG A 226 -12.88 10.39 14.33
N LYS A 227 -13.42 11.40 15.01
CA LYS A 227 -13.75 11.30 16.43
C LYS A 227 -14.76 10.19 16.67
N VAL A 228 -14.33 9.18 17.42
CA VAL A 228 -15.18 8.11 17.96
C VAL A 228 -15.02 8.06 19.47
N PRO A 229 -16.03 7.58 20.21
CA PRO A 229 -15.88 7.32 21.64
C PRO A 229 -14.73 6.33 21.87
N ILE A 230 -13.73 6.75 22.65
CA ILE A 230 -12.66 5.87 23.11
C ILE A 230 -13.10 5.32 24.46
N GLU A 231 -13.39 4.02 24.53
CA GLU A 231 -13.59 3.34 25.80
C GLU A 231 -12.26 3.33 26.57
N GLN A 232 -12.19 4.11 27.64
CA GLN A 232 -11.06 4.04 28.55
C GLN A 232 -11.22 2.80 29.43
N LEU A 233 -10.43 1.77 29.12
CA LEU A 233 -10.32 0.62 30.01
C LEU A 233 -9.47 1.01 31.21
N GLU A 234 -10.06 0.99 32.40
CA GLU A 234 -9.31 1.08 33.65
C GLU A 234 -8.52 -0.21 33.84
N LEU A 235 -7.23 -0.09 34.19
CA LEU A 235 -6.40 -1.22 34.58
C LEU A 235 -6.39 -1.30 36.12
N PRO A 236 -7.28 -2.08 36.74
CA PRO A 236 -7.28 -2.21 38.19
C PRO A 236 -5.97 -2.84 38.68
N PRO A 237 -5.53 -2.50 39.90
CA PRO A 237 -4.34 -3.12 40.47
C PRO A 237 -4.54 -4.64 40.58
N LEU A 238 -3.47 -5.39 40.35
CA LEU A 238 -3.51 -6.83 40.57
C LEU A 238 -3.82 -7.11 42.04
N PRO A 239 -4.61 -8.15 42.36
CA PRO A 239 -4.89 -8.54 43.75
C PRO A 239 -3.64 -9.07 44.50
N GLY A 240 -2.49 -9.16 43.85
CA GLY A 240 -1.22 -9.59 44.43
C GLY A 240 -0.03 -9.09 43.63
N LYS A 241 1.17 -9.53 44.03
CA LYS A 241 2.41 -9.20 43.29
C LYS A 241 2.43 -9.89 41.92
N PRO A 242 3.04 -9.29 40.89
CA PRO A 242 3.26 -9.95 39.60
C PRO A 242 3.98 -11.30 39.79
N ALA A 243 3.46 -12.35 39.16
CA ALA A 243 4.07 -13.67 39.19
C ALA A 243 5.25 -13.75 38.21
N THR A 244 6.21 -14.63 38.50
CA THR A 244 7.30 -14.97 37.57
C THR A 244 6.97 -16.30 36.89
N GLU A 245 7.00 -16.33 35.57
CA GLU A 245 6.78 -17.55 34.80
C GLU A 245 7.93 -18.55 35.02
N ARG A 246 7.60 -19.83 35.21
CA ARG A 246 8.59 -20.90 35.46
C ARG A 246 8.26 -22.14 34.62
N PHE A 247 9.26 -22.67 33.91
CA PHE A 247 9.12 -23.82 33.02
C PHE A 247 9.78 -25.07 33.65
N ALA A 248 8.99 -25.84 34.40
CA ALA A 248 9.45 -27.06 35.08
C ALA A 248 9.55 -28.29 34.15
N GLY A 249 8.96 -28.22 32.95
CA GLY A 249 8.90 -29.31 31.98
C GLY A 249 10.19 -29.52 31.15
N PRO A 250 10.14 -30.43 30.16
CA PRO A 250 11.26 -30.70 29.26
C PRO A 250 11.52 -29.53 28.29
N VAL A 251 10.53 -28.67 28.07
CA VAL A 251 10.68 -27.47 27.24
C VAL A 251 11.40 -26.39 28.04
N LYS A 252 12.52 -25.89 27.49
CA LYS A 252 13.33 -24.83 28.10
C LYS A 252 13.22 -23.54 27.28
N PRO A 253 13.24 -22.36 27.94
CA PRO A 253 13.33 -21.10 27.24
C PRO A 253 14.55 -21.04 26.32
N ILE A 254 14.42 -20.32 25.21
CA ILE A 254 15.56 -20.00 24.35
C ILE A 254 16.54 -19.17 25.17
N ARG A 255 17.82 -19.52 25.12
CA ARG A 255 18.87 -18.79 25.84
C ARG A 255 18.95 -17.35 25.31
N GLU A 256 18.83 -16.39 26.23
CA GLU A 256 19.02 -14.97 25.92
C GLU A 256 20.43 -14.71 25.38
N ARG A 257 20.51 -13.94 24.30
CA ARG A 257 21.76 -13.59 23.60
C ARG A 257 21.91 -12.08 23.34
N TYR A 258 20.86 -11.30 23.57
CA TYR A 258 20.79 -9.85 23.38
C TYR A 258 20.10 -9.23 24.59
#